data_AF-A0A329ZDB2-F1
#
_entry.id   AF-A0A329ZDB2-F1
#
_cell.length_a   1.000
_cell.length_b   1.000
_cell.length_c   1.000
_cell.angle_alpha   90.00
_cell.angle_beta   90.00
_cell.angle_gamma   90.00
#
_symmetry.space_group_name_H-M   'P 1'
#
loop_
_entity.id
_entity.type
_entity.pdbx_description
1 polymer ?
#
loop_
_entity_poly.entity_id
_entity_poly.type
_entity_poly.pdbx_seq_one_letter_code
_entity_poly.pdbx_strand_id
1 'polypeptide(L)'
;MHKIFFGIMICSIVAGAAEYIFSYRVAIKNGIILNEKYYFSPAMLSANLLDKIKNPYKKCEIVHNSKSEREFLDFAKEEILECFFKWGVKLEDRSKASNYQGEFVSLLSIPATRIKVEYERGIATIYHLVANKKEK
;
A
#
# COMPACT_ATOMS: atom_id res chain seq x y z
N MET A 1 -30.72 43.22 -26.56
CA MET A 1 -29.90 42.16 -27.18
C MET A 1 -29.11 41.47 -26.07
N HIS A 2 -29.51 40.27 -25.66
CA HIS A 2 -28.82 39.48 -24.64
C HIS A 2 -27.65 38.70 -25.25
N LYS A 3 -26.47 38.81 -24.66
CA LYS A 3 -25.36 37.87 -24.88
C LYS A 3 -24.76 37.53 -23.53
N ILE A 4 -25.37 36.53 -22.87
CA ILE A 4 -24.80 35.87 -21.70
C ILE A 4 -23.88 34.78 -22.24
N PHE A 5 -22.56 35.01 -22.19
CA PHE A 5 -21.57 33.99 -22.48
C PHE A 5 -21.41 33.12 -21.23
N PHE A 6 -22.03 31.95 -21.23
CA PHE A 6 -21.83 30.92 -20.21
C PHE A 6 -20.46 30.28 -20.45
N GLY A 7 -19.44 30.74 -19.71
CA GLY A 7 -18.13 30.09 -19.67
C GLY A 7 -18.26 28.78 -18.89
N ILE A 8 -18.29 27.66 -19.60
CA ILE A 8 -18.22 26.33 -18.99
C ILE A 8 -16.80 26.16 -18.43
N MET A 9 -16.66 26.41 -17.13
CA MET A 9 -15.46 26.09 -16.37
C MET A 9 -15.45 24.56 -16.17
N ILE A 10 -14.71 23.86 -17.04
CA ILE A 10 -14.45 22.43 -16.88
C ILE A 10 -13.52 22.30 -15.67
N CYS A 11 -14.10 22.10 -14.49
CA CYS A 11 -13.40 21.60 -13.30
C CYS A 11 -12.81 20.23 -13.66
N SER A 12 -11.58 20.24 -14.16
CA SER A 12 -10.80 19.03 -14.35
C SER A 12 -10.51 18.50 -12.95
N ILE A 13 -11.22 17.46 -12.55
CA ILE A 13 -10.95 16.72 -11.31
C ILE A 13 -9.55 16.15 -11.48
N VAL A 14 -8.57 16.77 -10.82
CA VAL A 14 -7.19 16.30 -10.82
C VAL A 14 -7.16 14.99 -10.04
N ALA A 15 -7.22 13.87 -10.77
CA ALA A 15 -6.93 12.55 -10.20
C ALA A 15 -5.43 12.53 -9.88
N GLY A 16 -5.11 12.64 -8.58
CA GLY A 16 -3.74 12.55 -8.09
C GLY A 16 -3.32 11.09 -7.99
N ALA A 17 -2.28 10.72 -8.72
CA ALA A 17 -1.58 9.46 -8.54
C ALA A 17 -0.22 9.74 -7.90
N ALA A 18 0.10 8.99 -6.83
CA ALA A 18 1.35 9.14 -6.11
C ALA A 18 2.03 7.79 -5.89
N GLU A 19 3.35 7.85 -5.71
CA GLU A 19 4.18 6.66 -5.55
C GLU A 19 4.88 6.61 -4.20
N TYR A 20 4.95 5.41 -3.65
CA TYR A 20 5.44 5.18 -2.31
C TYR A 20 6.33 3.95 -2.20
N ILE A 21 7.22 4.00 -1.22
CA ILE A 21 7.92 2.84 -0.69
C ILE A 21 7.25 2.48 0.63
N PHE A 22 6.74 1.26 0.68
CA PHE A 22 6.09 0.65 1.83
C PHE A 22 6.94 -0.50 2.37
N SER A 23 7.10 -0.58 3.69
CA SER A 23 7.63 -1.77 4.35
C SER A 23 6.99 -1.99 5.70
N TYR A 24 6.91 -3.25 6.12
CA TYR A 24 6.29 -3.61 7.38
C TYR A 24 7.04 -4.75 8.04
N ARG A 25 7.17 -4.70 9.35
CA ARG A 25 7.71 -5.80 10.13
C ARG A 25 7.04 -5.86 11.49
N VAL A 26 6.55 -7.02 11.87
CA VAL A 26 6.01 -7.24 13.23
C VAL A 26 6.52 -8.56 13.79
N ALA A 27 6.89 -8.54 15.06
CA ALA A 27 7.29 -9.70 15.84
C ALA A 27 6.26 -9.91 16.97
N ILE A 28 5.69 -11.11 17.02
CA ILE A 28 4.66 -11.50 17.97
C ILE A 28 5.19 -12.67 18.78
N LYS A 29 5.10 -12.61 20.12
CA LYS A 29 5.40 -13.72 21.02
C LYS A 29 4.16 -14.06 21.83
N ASN A 30 3.68 -15.30 21.71
CA ASN A 30 2.50 -15.79 22.44
C ASN A 30 1.28 -14.85 22.32
N GLY A 31 1.03 -14.33 21.11
CA GLY A 31 -0.06 -13.38 20.84
C GLY A 31 0.21 -11.93 21.24
N ILE A 32 1.34 -11.62 21.90
CA ILE A 32 1.72 -10.26 22.31
C ILE A 32 2.66 -9.66 21.27
N ILE A 33 2.33 -8.47 20.77
CA ILE A 33 3.20 -7.70 19.86
C ILE A 33 4.43 -7.24 20.66
N LEU A 34 5.62 -7.72 20.27
CA LEU A 34 6.89 -7.30 20.86
C LEU A 34 7.44 -6.04 20.20
N ASN A 35 7.30 -5.96 18.88
CA ASN A 35 7.78 -4.84 18.08
C ASN A 35 7.01 -4.79 16.77
N GLU A 36 6.59 -3.59 16.38
CA GLU A 36 5.97 -3.29 15.11
C GLU A 36 6.73 -2.11 14.47
N LYS A 37 7.14 -2.28 13.22
CA LYS A 37 7.73 -1.24 12.40
C LYS A 37 6.93 -1.11 11.13
N TYR A 38 6.40 0.09 10.91
CA TYR A 38 5.69 0.49 9.72
C TYR A 38 6.43 1.65 9.08
N TYR A 39 6.75 1.54 7.79
CA TYR A 39 7.41 2.60 7.05
C TYR A 39 6.66 2.86 5.76
N PHE A 40 6.35 4.14 5.56
CA PHE A 40 5.68 4.65 4.39
C PHE A 40 6.36 5.96 3.99
N SER A 41 6.90 6.02 2.77
CA SER A 41 7.64 7.20 2.31
C SER A 41 7.39 7.48 0.84
N PRO A 42 7.30 8.74 0.42
CA PRO A 42 7.22 9.09 -0.99
C PRO A 42 8.40 8.51 -1.76
N ALA A 43 8.15 7.98 -2.96
CA ALA A 43 9.23 7.52 -3.82
C ALA A 43 9.98 8.71 -4.44
N MET A 44 11.31 8.72 -4.32
CA MET A 44 12.16 9.85 -4.73
C MET A 44 12.22 10.09 -6.26
N LEU A 45 11.85 9.11 -7.08
CA LEU A 45 11.81 9.20 -8.54
C LEU A 45 10.40 8.86 -9.02
N SER A 46 9.78 9.66 -9.88
CA SER A 46 8.46 9.31 -10.42
C SER A 46 8.54 8.12 -11.41
N ALA A 47 7.52 7.26 -11.40
CA ALA A 47 7.37 6.14 -12.31
C ALA A 47 7.10 6.50 -13.78
N ASN A 48 7.39 7.71 -14.24
CA ASN A 48 7.46 7.95 -15.69
C ASN A 48 8.53 7.05 -16.38
N LEU A 49 9.38 6.38 -15.59
CA LEU A 49 10.28 5.30 -16.01
C LEU A 49 9.64 3.89 -16.02
N LEU A 50 8.49 3.69 -15.37
CA LEU A 50 7.81 2.42 -15.15
C LEU A 50 6.45 2.31 -15.86
N ASP A 51 5.99 3.30 -16.63
CA ASP A 51 4.87 3.14 -17.59
C ASP A 51 5.12 2.00 -18.61
N LYS A 52 6.37 1.51 -18.69
CA LYS A 52 6.76 0.31 -19.45
C LYS A 52 6.52 -1.02 -18.70
N ILE A 53 6.20 -1.00 -17.41
CA ILE A 53 5.79 -2.18 -16.65
C ILE A 53 4.32 -2.42 -16.96
N LYS A 54 4.08 -3.30 -17.94
CA LYS A 54 2.76 -3.81 -18.29
C LYS A 54 2.06 -4.32 -17.04
N ASN A 55 1.03 -3.58 -16.65
CA ASN A 55 0.05 -3.86 -15.59
C ASN A 55 0.58 -4.13 -14.17
N PRO A 56 0.03 -3.46 -13.15
CA PRO A 56 0.17 -3.93 -11.78
C PRO A 56 -0.50 -5.30 -11.67
N TYR A 57 0.27 -6.33 -11.35
CA TYR A 57 -0.24 -7.71 -11.24
C TYR A 57 -1.30 -7.85 -10.14
N LYS A 58 -1.28 -6.96 -9.14
CA LYS A 58 -2.20 -6.99 -8.01
C LYS A 58 -2.63 -5.57 -7.66
N LYS A 59 -3.94 -5.37 -7.54
CA LYS A 59 -4.55 -4.13 -7.06
C LYS A 59 -5.47 -4.42 -5.89
N CYS A 60 -5.67 -3.42 -5.03
CA CYS A 60 -6.72 -3.42 -4.03
C CYS A 60 -7.34 -2.03 -3.93
N GLU A 61 -8.61 -1.98 -3.56
CA GLU A 61 -9.38 -0.74 -3.44
C GLU A 61 -9.76 -0.58 -1.97
N ILE A 62 -9.48 0.59 -1.42
CA ILE A 62 -9.78 0.95 -0.04
C ILE A 62 -10.69 2.18 -0.09
N VAL A 63 -11.90 2.06 0.46
CA VAL A 63 -12.80 3.20 0.63
C VAL A 63 -12.20 4.11 1.71
N HIS A 64 -12.04 5.39 1.40
CA HIS A 64 -11.50 6.35 2.35
C HIS A 64 -12.34 7.63 2.40
N ASN A 65 -12.51 8.15 3.61
CA ASN A 65 -13.11 9.46 3.86
C ASN A 65 -12.06 10.54 4.16
N SER A 66 -10.78 10.20 4.01
CA SER A 66 -9.65 11.09 4.32
C SER A 66 -9.66 12.33 3.43
N LYS A 67 -9.44 13.49 4.04
CA LYS A 67 -9.40 14.79 3.36
C LYS A 67 -8.05 15.05 2.70
N SER A 68 -7.03 14.28 3.09
CA SER A 68 -5.70 14.34 2.51
C SER A 68 -5.10 12.96 2.34
N GLU A 69 -4.14 12.86 1.42
CA GLU A 69 -3.32 11.68 1.19
C GLU A 69 -2.55 11.26 2.45
N ARG A 70 -1.90 12.21 3.14
CA ARG A 70 -1.20 11.93 4.39
C ARG A 70 -2.10 11.30 5.44
N GLU A 71 -3.31 11.83 5.60
CA GLU A 71 -4.32 11.29 6.51
C GLU A 71 -4.73 9.87 6.13
N PHE A 72 -4.92 9.59 4.83
CA PHE A 72 -5.19 8.23 4.37
C PHE A 72 -4.06 7.26 4.75
N LEU A 73 -2.80 7.64 4.55
CA LEU A 73 -1.64 6.78 4.80
C LEU A 73 -1.43 6.44 6.29
N ASP A 74 -1.83 7.36 7.18
CA ASP A 74 -1.75 7.19 8.62
C ASP A 74 -2.89 6.27 9.13
N PHE A 75 -4.10 6.41 8.59
CA PHE A 75 -5.26 5.65 9.07
C PHE A 75 -5.45 4.30 8.37
N ALA A 76 -5.14 4.19 7.08
CA ALA A 76 -5.41 2.99 6.29
C ALA A 76 -4.37 1.87 6.48
N LYS A 77 -3.54 1.92 7.55
CA LYS A 77 -2.44 0.98 7.79
C LYS A 77 -2.93 -0.48 7.71
N GLU A 78 -4.03 -0.78 8.40
CA GLU A 78 -4.53 -2.14 8.54
C GLU A 78 -5.09 -2.67 7.22
N GLU A 79 -5.82 -1.82 6.48
CA GLU A 79 -6.38 -2.12 5.18
C GLU A 79 -5.28 -2.31 4.12
N ILE A 80 -4.23 -1.48 4.16
CA ILE A 80 -3.04 -1.65 3.33
C ILE A 80 -2.40 -3.01 3.62
N LEU A 81 -2.18 -3.35 4.89
CA LEU A 81 -1.60 -4.64 5.28
C LEU A 81 -2.45 -5.81 4.79
N GLU A 82 -3.78 -5.71 4.88
CA GLU A 82 -4.72 -6.70 4.37
C GLU A 82 -4.54 -6.93 2.86
N CYS A 83 -4.35 -5.87 2.08
CA CYS A 83 -4.03 -5.99 0.66
C CYS A 83 -2.77 -6.83 0.43
N PHE A 84 -1.70 -6.52 1.16
CA PHE A 84 -0.44 -7.26 1.05
C PHE A 84 -0.57 -8.73 1.48
N PHE A 85 -1.34 -9.02 2.52
CA PHE A 85 -1.65 -10.38 2.94
C PHE A 85 -2.39 -11.16 1.86
N LYS A 86 -3.42 -10.57 1.25
CA LYS A 86 -4.14 -11.15 0.11
C LYS A 86 -3.21 -11.38 -1.09
N TRP A 87 -2.16 -10.57 -1.21
CA TRP A 87 -1.13 -10.74 -2.24
C TRP A 87 -0.08 -11.81 -1.92
N GLY A 88 -0.15 -12.46 -0.75
CA GLY A 88 0.72 -13.58 -0.40
C GLY A 88 2.09 -13.16 0.12
N VAL A 89 2.16 -12.10 0.93
CA VAL A 89 3.42 -11.77 1.65
C VAL A 89 3.87 -12.93 2.53
N LYS A 90 5.18 -13.12 2.61
CA LYS A 90 5.81 -14.24 3.32
C LYS A 90 5.65 -14.06 4.83
N LEU A 91 4.87 -14.93 5.45
CA LEU A 91 4.79 -15.11 6.90
C LEU A 91 5.85 -16.15 7.32
N GLU A 92 6.76 -15.79 8.22
CA GLU A 92 7.70 -16.73 8.83
C GLU A 92 7.28 -17.02 10.28
N ASP A 93 6.70 -18.19 10.51
CA ASP A 93 6.43 -18.66 11.87
C ASP A 93 7.65 -19.46 12.38
N ARG A 94 8.18 -19.06 13.54
CA ARG A 94 9.29 -19.74 14.23
C ARG A 94 8.81 -20.16 15.61
N SER A 95 7.89 -21.11 15.62
CA SER A 95 7.39 -21.73 16.84
C SER A 95 8.40 -22.74 17.42
N LYS A 96 8.65 -22.68 18.73
CA LYS A 96 9.46 -23.66 19.47
C LYS A 96 8.67 -24.17 20.68
N ALA A 97 8.44 -25.48 20.74
CA ALA A 97 7.83 -26.11 21.92
C ALA A 97 8.92 -26.86 22.71
N SER A 98 9.00 -26.64 24.02
CA SER A 98 9.81 -27.44 24.93
C SER A 98 9.07 -27.68 26.26
N ASN A 99 9.19 -28.87 26.85
CA ASN A 99 8.61 -29.20 28.16
C ASN A 99 7.12 -28.85 28.35
N TYR A 100 6.26 -29.18 27.37
CA TYR A 100 4.82 -28.87 27.38
C TYR A 100 4.48 -27.36 27.46
N GLN A 101 5.49 -26.48 27.34
CA GLN A 101 5.33 -25.05 27.18
C GLN A 101 5.67 -24.69 25.73
N GLY A 102 4.67 -24.24 24.99
CA GLY A 102 4.86 -23.70 23.65
C GLY A 102 5.30 -22.24 23.72
N GLU A 103 6.49 -21.91 23.23
CA GLU A 103 6.84 -20.53 22.89
C GLU A 103 6.62 -20.32 21.39
N PHE A 104 5.59 -19.54 21.07
CA PHE A 104 5.24 -19.21 19.68
C PHE A 104 5.83 -17.85 19.36
N VAL A 105 6.79 -17.79 18.42
CA VAL A 105 7.33 -16.53 17.90
C VAL A 105 7.02 -16.44 16.42
N SER A 106 6.12 -15.53 16.06
CA SER A 106 5.74 -15.28 14.67
C SER A 106 6.40 -13.99 14.19
N LEU A 107 7.05 -14.06 13.03
CA LEU A 107 7.64 -12.91 12.36
C LEU A 107 6.95 -12.71 11.00
N LEU A 108 6.37 -11.53 10.84
CA LEU A 108 5.90 -11.07 9.55
C LEU A 108 6.82 -9.97 9.06
N SER A 109 7.24 -10.08 7.80
CA SER A 109 8.04 -9.04 7.15
C SER A 109 7.58 -8.85 5.71
N ILE A 110 7.21 -7.61 5.39
CA ILE A 110 7.02 -7.12 4.04
C ILE A 110 8.28 -6.30 3.71
N PRO A 111 9.10 -6.75 2.74
CA PRO A 111 10.29 -6.01 2.35
C PRO A 111 9.88 -4.66 1.74
N ALA A 112 10.84 -3.75 1.62
CA ALA A 112 10.63 -2.47 0.95
C ALA A 112 10.06 -2.70 -0.46
N THR A 113 8.80 -2.31 -0.63
CA THR A 113 8.00 -2.59 -1.80
C THR A 113 7.46 -1.29 -2.35
N ARG A 114 7.51 -1.15 -3.67
CA ARG A 114 6.98 0.03 -4.34
C ARG A 114 5.51 -0.15 -4.63
N ILE A 115 4.72 0.87 -4.31
CA ILE A 115 3.30 0.93 -4.61
C ILE A 115 2.94 2.24 -5.27
N LYS A 116 1.93 2.17 -6.14
CA LYS A 116 1.24 3.35 -6.68
C LYS A 116 -0.11 3.44 -6.00
N VAL A 117 -0.49 4.64 -5.59
CA VAL A 117 -1.82 4.91 -5.02
C VAL A 117 -2.51 5.94 -5.90
N GLU A 118 -3.70 5.59 -6.37
CA GLU A 118 -4.57 6.48 -7.15
C GLU A 118 -5.81 6.81 -6.33
N TYR A 119 -6.12 8.10 -6.21
CA TYR A 119 -7.27 8.58 -5.47
C TYR A 119 -8.37 9.02 -6.43
N GLU A 120 -9.49 8.30 -6.44
CA GLU A 120 -10.66 8.66 -7.23
C GLU A 120 -11.95 8.51 -6.40
N ARG A 121 -12.72 9.61 -6.29
CA ARG A 121 -14.09 9.63 -5.74
C ARG A 121 -14.25 8.93 -4.37
N GLY A 122 -13.28 9.10 -3.46
CA GLY A 122 -13.30 8.49 -2.13
C GLY A 122 -12.83 7.02 -2.11
N ILE A 123 -12.21 6.56 -3.19
CA ILE A 123 -11.59 5.24 -3.29
C ILE A 123 -10.10 5.45 -3.56
N ALA A 124 -9.27 4.83 -2.72
CA ALA A 124 -7.83 4.74 -2.92
C ALA A 124 -7.53 3.37 -3.52
N THR A 125 -7.06 3.37 -4.77
CA THR A 125 -6.63 2.15 -5.45
C THR A 125 -5.13 2.00 -5.29
N ILE A 126 -4.71 0.92 -4.63
CA ILE A 126 -3.31 0.60 -4.40
C ILE A 126 -2.88 -0.47 -5.38
N TYR A 127 -1.79 -0.20 -6.08
CA TYR A 127 -1.19 -1.08 -7.06
C TYR A 127 0.18 -1.55 -6.58
N HIS A 128 0.38 -2.86 -6.55
CA HIS A 128 1.68 -3.46 -6.25
C HIS A 128 2.54 -3.49 -7.51
N LEU A 129 3.66 -2.76 -7.50
CA LEU A 129 4.59 -2.71 -8.61
C LEU A 129 5.64 -3.82 -8.46
N VAL A 130 5.47 -4.91 -9.20
CA VAL A 130 6.45 -5.99 -9.26
C VAL A 130 7.41 -5.71 -10.43
N ALA A 131 8.71 -5.67 -10.14
CA ALA A 131 9.71 -5.60 -11.20
C ALA A 131 9.59 -6.84 -12.10
N ASN A 132 9.53 -6.64 -13.43
CA ASN A 132 9.63 -7.74 -14.38
C ASN A 132 10.94 -8.49 -14.09
N LYS A 133 10.84 -9.70 -13.50
CA LYS A 133 11.93 -10.66 -13.58
C LYS A 133 12.04 -10.99 -15.07
N LYS A 134 13.05 -10.45 -15.74
CA LYS A 134 13.49 -11.02 -17.00
C LYS A 134 13.80 -12.48 -16.68
N GLU A 135 12.97 -13.38 -17.18
CA GLU A 135 13.32 -14.79 -17.29
C GLU A 135 14.67 -14.84 -18.01
N LYS A 136 15.66 -15.43 -17.34
CA LYS A 136 17.00 -15.67 -17.90
C LYS A 136 16.96 -16.97 -18.67
#